data_AF-A0A812S325-F1
#
_entry.id   AF-A0A812S325-F1
#
_cell.length_a   1.000
_cell.length_b   1.000
_cell.length_c   1.000
_cell.angle_alpha   90.00
_cell.angle_beta   90.00
_cell.angle_gamma   90.00
#
_symmetry.space_group_name_H-M   'P 1'
#
loop_
_entity.id
_entity.type
_entity.pdbx_description
1 polymer ?
#
loop_
_entity_poly.entity_id
_entity_poly.type
_entity_poly.pdbx_seq_one_letter_code
_entity_poly.pdbx_strand_id
1 'polypeptide(L)'
;MDLQRKARQPKVDLTLAQVRFLEAFLQDDTQSLIDRCASGAILFALFSRSMASDLRVCEDWRVDLSLEDPSADGFIECTTRSHKAARQVAVQAVSVPLVAAGRGVCNVCWAMVWCRVADLVGLGFKDRQKGPVLPAPRADGAWSARSVTSGELCSWLKGILAKGGLDCPGIGSHSLKHTSLAWCSKFGMGKYSRTLLGHHSSGKNSVKAYARDVLAPALLEYCRMLGQIRKGLFVPDSSRSGRFMNSLSEPLGPPNPAIGRSEVMSDIAPFEEGWADLGEHRHDQFSEPLALEQKWYAGAGSQPGSVQGSQAAQSDVALPEEDSESSSSLSSEVPEGIGATVRRRAVPAISIASKLVGLVTAETDALKTAGINSLARLAFALCPPGQTPSDTQVEQVLGNPASGVSAGTKAAVKRLVFEAHTLIVAELQQKVKHGDEGVASTLAHA
;
A
#
# COMPACT_ATOMS: atom_id res chain seq x y z
N MET A 1 18.38 -7.58 -37.55
CA MET A 1 18.33 -6.32 -36.77
C MET A 1 17.78 -6.65 -35.40
N ASP A 2 18.66 -6.95 -34.44
CA ASP A 2 18.27 -7.25 -33.07
C ASP A 2 17.74 -6.00 -32.39
N LEU A 3 16.44 -6.00 -32.06
CA LEU A 3 15.83 -5.03 -31.17
C LEU A 3 16.31 -5.34 -29.74
N GLN A 4 17.52 -4.90 -29.39
CA GLN A 4 17.95 -4.81 -27.99
C GLN A 4 16.90 -4.00 -27.22
N ARG A 5 16.10 -4.68 -26.39
CA ARG A 5 15.23 -4.01 -25.42
C ARG A 5 16.13 -3.25 -24.46
N LYS A 6 16.24 -1.94 -24.69
CA LYS A 6 16.95 -1.00 -23.83
C LYS A 6 16.56 -1.27 -22.37
N ALA A 7 17.54 -1.58 -21.52
CA ALA A 7 17.32 -1.81 -20.10
C ALA A 7 16.52 -0.63 -19.52
N ARG A 8 15.39 -0.92 -18.87
CA ARG A 8 14.58 0.13 -18.24
C ARG A 8 15.37 0.69 -17.08
N GLN A 9 15.87 1.92 -17.23
CA GLN A 9 16.48 2.63 -16.12
C GLN A 9 15.46 2.74 -14.97
N PRO A 10 15.85 2.38 -13.74
CA PRO A 10 14.99 2.56 -12.57
C PRO A 10 14.65 4.05 -12.44
N LYS A 11 13.39 4.36 -12.15
CA LYS A 11 12.93 5.73 -11.96
C LYS A 11 13.48 6.26 -10.65
N VAL A 12 13.94 7.50 -10.68
CA VAL A 12 14.53 8.17 -9.52
C VAL A 12 13.41 8.79 -8.67
N ASP A 13 13.44 8.57 -7.37
CA ASP A 13 12.56 9.26 -6.41
C ASP A 13 13.00 10.72 -6.28
N LEU A 14 12.06 11.65 -6.08
CA LEU A 14 12.42 13.00 -5.68
C LEU A 14 13.04 12.96 -4.27
N THR A 15 14.07 13.77 -4.07
CA THR A 15 14.64 14.00 -2.75
C THR A 15 13.72 14.87 -1.91
N LEU A 16 13.84 14.79 -0.60
CA LEU A 16 13.17 15.68 0.35
C LEU A 16 13.47 17.15 0.05
N ALA A 17 14.71 17.48 -0.35
CA ALA A 17 15.08 18.84 -0.74
C ALA A 17 14.29 19.32 -1.97
N GLN A 18 14.11 18.47 -2.98
CA GLN A 18 13.31 18.79 -4.16
C GLN A 18 11.84 19.01 -3.81
N VAL A 19 11.25 18.16 -2.96
CA VAL A 19 9.84 18.34 -2.55
C VAL A 19 9.65 19.60 -1.71
N ARG A 20 10.59 19.91 -0.80
CA ARG A 20 10.59 21.17 -0.04
C ARG A 20 10.68 22.38 -0.95
N PHE A 21 11.52 22.31 -1.99
CA PHE A 21 11.63 23.37 -2.98
C PHE A 21 10.34 23.57 -3.76
N LEU A 22 9.64 22.50 -4.16
CA LEU A 22 8.33 22.63 -4.83
C LEU A 22 7.28 23.32 -3.94
N GLU A 23 7.24 22.96 -2.64
CA GLU A 23 6.35 23.61 -1.66
C GLU A 23 6.71 25.09 -1.44
N ALA A 24 8.01 25.43 -1.40
CA ALA A 24 8.47 26.81 -1.29
C ALA A 24 8.19 27.61 -2.57
N PHE A 25 8.42 27.02 -3.74
CA PHE A 25 8.17 27.63 -5.04
C PHE A 25 6.70 27.99 -5.25
N LEU A 26 5.78 27.15 -4.76
CA LEU A 26 4.35 27.47 -4.78
C LEU A 26 4.01 28.72 -3.95
N GLN A 27 4.74 28.93 -2.85
CA GLN A 27 4.53 30.06 -1.93
C GLN A 27 5.18 31.35 -2.43
N ASP A 28 6.29 31.26 -3.15
CA ASP A 28 7.05 32.38 -3.67
C ASP A 28 6.21 33.23 -4.65
N ASP A 29 5.84 34.43 -4.22
CA ASP A 29 5.02 35.38 -4.98
C ASP A 29 5.79 36.11 -6.09
N THR A 30 7.11 35.97 -6.12
CA THR A 30 7.95 36.46 -7.23
C THR A 30 7.87 35.55 -8.46
N GLN A 31 7.37 34.32 -8.31
CA GLN A 31 7.17 33.39 -9.42
C GLN A 31 5.86 33.64 -10.16
N SER A 32 5.82 33.29 -11.45
CA SER A 32 4.61 33.41 -12.25
C SER A 32 3.45 32.59 -11.66
N LEU A 33 2.24 33.15 -11.68
CA LEU A 33 1.04 32.45 -11.19
C LEU A 33 0.81 31.10 -11.90
N ILE A 34 1.15 31.03 -13.19
CA ILE A 34 1.05 29.81 -14.00
C ILE A 34 2.01 28.72 -13.49
N ASP A 35 3.29 29.05 -13.26
CA ASP A 35 4.27 28.08 -12.75
C ASP A 35 3.94 27.68 -11.30
N ARG A 36 3.45 28.60 -10.48
CA ARG A 36 2.99 28.31 -9.13
C ARG A 36 1.80 27.34 -9.16
N CYS A 37 0.83 27.57 -10.05
CA CYS A 37 -0.29 26.66 -10.25
C CYS A 37 0.19 25.28 -10.73
N ALA A 38 1.17 25.23 -11.63
CA ALA A 38 1.79 23.98 -12.08
C ALA A 38 2.51 23.25 -10.94
N SER A 39 3.24 23.97 -10.07
CA SER A 39 3.87 23.41 -8.87
C SER A 39 2.82 22.78 -7.95
N GLY A 40 1.70 23.46 -7.72
CA GLY A 40 0.59 22.91 -6.93
C GLY A 40 -0.02 21.64 -7.55
N ALA A 41 -0.16 21.58 -8.88
CA ALA A 41 -0.62 20.37 -9.57
C ALA A 41 0.39 19.21 -9.46
N ILE A 42 1.70 19.51 -9.48
CA ILE A 42 2.77 18.54 -9.25
C ILE A 42 2.73 18.01 -7.82
N LEU A 43 2.56 18.89 -6.83
CA LEU A 43 2.41 18.53 -5.41
C LEU A 43 1.15 17.68 -5.20
N PHE A 44 0.02 18.04 -5.83
CA PHE A 44 -1.18 17.23 -5.80
C PHE A 44 -0.93 15.83 -6.35
N ALA A 45 -0.24 15.70 -7.48
CA ALA A 45 0.10 14.39 -8.05
C ALA A 45 0.99 13.56 -7.10
N LEU A 46 1.97 14.19 -6.46
CA LEU A 46 2.85 13.55 -5.49
C LEU A 46 2.09 13.09 -4.25
N PHE A 47 1.32 14.00 -3.63
CA PHE A 47 0.63 13.73 -2.37
C PHE A 47 -0.64 12.92 -2.52
N SER A 48 -1.24 12.83 -3.71
CA SER A 48 -2.30 11.86 -4.03
C SER A 48 -1.76 10.53 -4.56
N ARG A 49 -0.43 10.40 -4.75
CA ARG A 49 0.23 9.21 -5.34
C ARG A 49 -0.29 8.89 -6.76
N SER A 50 -0.64 9.94 -7.50
CA SER A 50 -1.23 9.85 -8.83
C SER A 50 -0.17 9.84 -9.92
N MET A 51 -0.43 9.12 -11.01
CA MET A 51 0.34 9.29 -12.25
C MET A 51 -0.26 10.38 -13.13
N ALA A 52 0.51 10.93 -14.06
CA ALA A 52 0.06 12.01 -14.94
C ALA A 52 -1.24 11.71 -15.74
N SER A 53 -1.57 10.44 -15.99
CA SER A 53 -2.84 10.10 -16.66
C SER A 53 -4.06 10.30 -15.77
N ASP A 54 -3.90 10.11 -14.46
CA ASP A 54 -4.97 10.19 -13.47
C ASP A 54 -5.51 11.63 -13.39
N LEU A 55 -4.64 12.61 -13.67
CA LEU A 55 -4.92 14.04 -13.61
C LEU A 55 -5.65 14.61 -14.84
N ARG A 56 -5.89 13.78 -15.88
CA ARG A 56 -6.40 14.28 -17.17
C ARG A 56 -7.86 14.66 -17.14
N VAL A 57 -8.66 13.91 -16.38
CA VAL A 57 -10.11 14.03 -16.34
C VAL A 57 -10.56 13.80 -14.90
N CYS A 58 -10.60 14.88 -14.13
CA CYS A 58 -11.00 14.93 -12.74
C CYS A 58 -12.36 15.62 -12.59
N GLU A 59 -13.17 15.13 -11.67
CA GLU A 59 -14.50 15.67 -11.31
C GLU A 59 -14.69 15.57 -9.78
N ASP A 60 -15.77 16.15 -9.25
CA ASP A 60 -16.15 16.06 -7.83
C ASP A 60 -15.08 16.52 -6.84
N TRP A 61 -14.52 17.72 -7.04
CA TRP A 61 -13.52 18.29 -6.14
C TRP A 61 -14.11 18.57 -4.75
N ARG A 62 -13.38 18.15 -3.70
CA ARG A 62 -13.65 18.53 -2.31
C ARG A 62 -12.38 19.05 -1.66
N VAL A 63 -12.51 20.13 -0.90
CA VAL A 63 -11.44 20.77 -0.16
C VAL A 63 -11.84 20.78 1.31
N ASP A 64 -11.19 19.93 2.10
CA ASP A 64 -11.41 19.78 3.54
C ASP A 64 -10.15 20.29 4.27
N LEU A 65 -10.06 21.60 4.39
CA LEU A 65 -8.92 22.29 5.01
C LEU A 65 -9.43 23.14 6.17
N SER A 66 -8.91 22.93 7.37
CA SER A 66 -9.25 23.75 8.54
C SER A 66 -8.51 25.09 8.48
N LEU A 67 -9.28 26.18 8.53
CA LEU A 67 -8.74 27.54 8.69
C LEU A 67 -8.46 27.87 10.17
N GLU A 68 -9.15 27.19 11.09
CA GLU A 68 -9.11 27.46 12.54
C GLU A 68 -7.96 26.74 13.24
N ASP A 69 -7.60 25.56 12.76
CA ASP A 69 -6.46 24.78 13.24
C ASP A 69 -5.38 24.66 12.16
N PRO A 70 -4.41 25.59 12.12
CA PRO A 70 -3.25 25.52 11.25
C PRO A 70 -2.33 24.32 11.51
N SER A 71 -2.65 23.45 12.49
CA SER A 71 -2.02 22.15 12.76
C SER A 71 -2.87 20.92 12.41
N ALA A 72 -4.15 21.07 12.04
CA ALA A 72 -4.99 19.96 11.55
C ALA A 72 -4.58 19.52 10.13
N ASP A 73 -4.25 18.25 9.95
CA ASP A 73 -3.99 17.71 8.62
C ASP A 73 -5.32 17.63 7.85
N GLY A 74 -5.51 18.50 6.85
CA GLY A 74 -6.66 18.48 5.95
C GLY A 74 -6.37 17.75 4.64
N PHE A 75 -7.34 17.72 3.73
CA PHE A 75 -7.24 17.04 2.45
C PHE A 75 -7.79 17.88 1.29
N ILE A 76 -7.22 17.65 0.11
CA ILE A 76 -7.84 18.04 -1.16
C ILE A 76 -8.03 16.77 -1.98
N GLU A 77 -9.26 16.56 -2.45
CA GLU A 77 -9.63 15.35 -3.17
C GLU A 77 -10.46 15.63 -4.42
N CYS A 78 -10.39 14.71 -5.37
CA CYS A 78 -11.28 14.65 -6.52
C CYS A 78 -11.41 13.19 -6.98
N THR A 79 -12.26 12.92 -7.95
CA THR A 79 -12.35 11.59 -8.56
C THR A 79 -11.87 11.63 -10.01
N THR A 80 -11.30 10.52 -10.48
CA THR A 80 -10.88 10.36 -11.89
C THR A 80 -11.44 9.10 -12.50
N ARG A 81 -11.72 9.17 -13.81
CA ARG A 81 -12.05 8.00 -14.64
C ARG A 81 -10.91 7.65 -15.61
N SER A 82 -9.96 8.56 -15.80
CA SER A 82 -8.84 8.39 -16.74
C SER A 82 -7.66 7.73 -16.03
N HIS A 83 -7.60 6.40 -15.98
CA HIS A 83 -6.47 5.67 -15.39
C HIS A 83 -5.84 4.69 -16.40
N LYS A 84 -4.54 4.38 -16.26
CA LYS A 84 -3.79 3.54 -17.21
C LYS A 84 -4.35 2.12 -17.39
N ALA A 85 -5.08 1.61 -16.39
CA ALA A 85 -5.78 0.32 -16.46
C ALA A 85 -7.22 0.43 -17.02
N ALA A 86 -7.66 1.60 -17.51
CA ALA A 86 -9.01 1.81 -18.06
C ALA A 86 -9.35 0.84 -19.21
N ARG A 87 -8.35 0.29 -19.91
CA ARG A 87 -8.55 -0.73 -20.94
C ARG A 87 -9.07 -2.07 -20.41
N GLN A 88 -8.86 -2.39 -19.13
CA GLN A 88 -9.44 -3.56 -18.44
C GLN A 88 -10.66 -3.20 -17.56
N VAL A 89 -10.90 -1.91 -17.30
CA VAL A 89 -11.92 -1.40 -16.36
C VAL A 89 -13.15 -0.84 -17.08
N ALA A 90 -13.23 -0.96 -18.41
CA ALA A 90 -14.46 -0.70 -19.18
C ALA A 90 -15.69 -1.46 -18.64
N VAL A 91 -15.48 -2.49 -17.80
CA VAL A 91 -16.51 -3.34 -17.20
C VAL A 91 -17.04 -2.84 -15.84
N GLN A 92 -16.41 -1.88 -15.14
CA GLN A 92 -16.77 -1.60 -13.73
C GLN A 92 -17.26 -0.19 -13.33
N ALA A 93 -17.29 0.80 -14.23
CA ALA A 93 -17.88 2.13 -13.96
C ALA A 93 -17.44 2.85 -12.65
N VAL A 94 -16.32 2.46 -12.02
CA VAL A 94 -15.88 2.97 -10.71
C VAL A 94 -14.87 4.09 -10.93
N SER A 95 -15.22 5.29 -10.47
CA SER A 95 -14.28 6.41 -10.38
C SER A 95 -13.28 6.15 -9.24
N VAL A 96 -12.03 6.55 -9.45
CA VAL A 96 -10.95 6.39 -8.46
C VAL A 96 -10.80 7.69 -7.70
N PRO A 97 -10.91 7.69 -6.35
CA PRO A 97 -10.65 8.87 -5.55
C PRO A 97 -9.15 9.18 -5.52
N LEU A 98 -8.79 10.44 -5.81
CA LEU A 98 -7.44 10.99 -5.71
C LEU A 98 -7.41 11.90 -4.48
N VAL A 99 -6.85 11.41 -3.37
CA VAL A 99 -6.86 12.13 -2.09
C VAL A 99 -5.45 12.54 -1.70
N ALA A 100 -5.18 13.85 -1.66
CA ALA A 100 -3.90 14.42 -1.28
C ALA A 100 -3.96 15.04 0.13
N ALA A 101 -2.96 14.74 0.96
CA ALA A 101 -2.78 15.40 2.25
C ALA A 101 -2.44 16.88 2.03
N GLY A 102 -3.19 17.77 2.69
CA GLY A 102 -3.06 19.22 2.55
C GLY A 102 -1.75 19.78 3.12
N ARG A 103 -1.13 19.07 4.07
CA ARG A 103 0.24 19.33 4.51
C ARG A 103 1.19 18.27 3.98
N GLY A 104 2.29 18.74 3.42
CA GLY A 104 3.33 17.92 2.84
C GLY A 104 4.50 17.76 3.79
N VAL A 105 5.69 18.06 3.31
CA VAL A 105 6.96 17.89 4.05
C VAL A 105 7.44 19.16 4.73
N CYS A 106 6.81 20.32 4.45
CA CYS A 106 7.00 21.57 5.18
C CYS A 106 5.86 21.83 6.17
N ASN A 107 6.02 22.82 7.05
CA ASN A 107 5.02 23.18 8.05
C ASN A 107 3.83 23.98 7.47
N VAL A 108 4.00 24.58 6.29
CA VAL A 108 2.94 25.33 5.61
C VAL A 108 2.01 24.37 4.87
N CYS A 109 0.70 24.62 4.94
CA CYS A 109 -0.30 23.88 4.18
C CYS A 109 -0.24 24.29 2.70
N TRP A 110 0.50 23.53 1.89
CA TRP A 110 0.63 23.76 0.45
C TRP A 110 -0.73 23.77 -0.26
N ALA A 111 -1.69 22.94 0.18
CA ALA A 111 -3.01 22.87 -0.46
C ALA A 111 -3.81 24.18 -0.29
N MET A 112 -3.72 24.83 0.87
CA MET A 112 -4.35 26.15 1.06
C MET A 112 -3.75 27.21 0.14
N VAL A 113 -2.43 27.21 0.00
CA VAL A 113 -1.73 28.13 -0.91
C VAL A 113 -2.12 27.85 -2.36
N TRP A 114 -2.20 26.57 -2.73
CA TRP A 114 -2.60 26.17 -4.08
C TRP A 114 -4.05 26.53 -4.39
N CYS A 115 -4.99 26.41 -3.45
CA CYS A 115 -6.37 26.87 -3.65
C CYS A 115 -6.41 28.35 -4.04
N ARG A 116 -5.67 29.20 -3.31
CA ARG A 116 -5.58 30.64 -3.62
C ARG A 116 -4.96 30.90 -4.99
N VAL A 117 -3.85 30.23 -5.31
CA VAL A 117 -3.19 30.38 -6.62
C VAL A 117 -4.10 29.89 -7.75
N ALA A 118 -4.81 28.78 -7.55
CA ALA A 118 -5.75 28.22 -8.51
C ALA A 118 -6.90 29.19 -8.78
N ASP A 119 -7.47 29.82 -7.76
CA ASP A 119 -8.50 30.85 -7.92
C ASP A 119 -7.97 32.05 -8.74
N LEU A 120 -6.75 32.52 -8.47
CA LEU A 120 -6.13 33.64 -9.19
C LEU A 120 -5.91 33.37 -10.69
N VAL A 121 -5.75 32.11 -11.08
CA VAL A 121 -5.60 31.72 -12.50
C VAL A 121 -6.89 31.18 -13.11
N GLY A 122 -8.03 31.28 -12.43
CA GLY A 122 -9.32 30.80 -12.92
C GLY A 122 -9.47 29.27 -12.95
N LEU A 123 -8.67 28.55 -12.14
CA LEU A 123 -8.71 27.09 -11.98
C LEU A 123 -9.13 26.67 -10.56
N GLY A 124 -9.83 27.56 -9.85
CA GLY A 124 -10.39 27.33 -8.53
C GLY A 124 -11.19 26.03 -8.45
N PHE A 125 -11.25 25.44 -7.25
CA PHE A 125 -11.85 24.12 -7.04
C PHE A 125 -13.36 24.17 -6.76
N LYS A 126 -13.87 25.33 -6.34
CA LYS A 126 -15.29 25.53 -6.07
C LYS A 126 -16.06 25.52 -7.41
N ASP A 127 -17.11 24.69 -7.47
CA ASP A 127 -17.96 24.50 -8.66
C ASP A 127 -17.17 24.15 -9.93
N ARG A 128 -15.97 23.57 -9.76
CA ARG A 128 -15.08 23.21 -10.86
C ARG A 128 -15.71 22.11 -11.70
N GLN A 129 -16.00 22.45 -12.95
CA GLN A 129 -16.46 21.48 -13.93
C GLN A 129 -15.40 20.41 -14.19
N LYS A 130 -15.87 19.26 -14.67
CA LYS A 130 -15.03 18.16 -15.11
C LYS A 130 -13.92 18.63 -16.05
N GLY A 131 -12.68 18.28 -15.73
CA GLY A 131 -11.54 18.71 -16.53
C GLY A 131 -10.20 18.26 -15.98
N PRO A 132 -9.09 18.62 -16.63
CA PRO A 132 -7.76 18.29 -16.15
C PRO A 132 -7.42 19.05 -14.87
N VAL A 133 -6.59 18.47 -14.00
CA VAL A 133 -6.01 19.17 -12.83
C VAL A 133 -5.21 20.39 -13.28
N LEU A 134 -4.38 20.20 -14.30
CA LEU A 134 -3.60 21.25 -14.97
C LEU A 134 -3.93 21.22 -16.47
N PRO A 135 -4.75 22.17 -16.95
CA PRO A 135 -4.96 22.34 -18.38
C PRO A 135 -3.68 22.88 -19.04
N ALA A 136 -3.46 22.54 -20.30
CA ALA A 136 -2.32 23.05 -21.04
C ALA A 136 -2.54 24.52 -21.40
N PRO A 137 -1.56 25.41 -21.16
CA PRO A 137 -1.67 26.81 -21.51
C PRO A 137 -1.62 26.95 -23.03
N ARG A 138 -2.38 27.94 -23.52
CA ARG A 138 -2.37 28.37 -24.91
C ARG A 138 -1.31 29.46 -25.09
N ALA A 139 -0.95 29.74 -26.34
CA ALA A 139 0.01 30.79 -26.68
C ALA A 139 -0.45 32.20 -26.24
N ASP A 140 -1.76 32.40 -26.11
CA ASP A 140 -2.39 33.63 -25.62
C ASP A 140 -2.40 33.73 -24.07
N GLY A 141 -1.82 32.76 -23.36
CA GLY A 141 -1.79 32.69 -21.90
C GLY A 141 -3.06 32.13 -21.25
N ALA A 142 -4.12 31.89 -22.03
CA ALA A 142 -5.34 31.27 -21.53
C ALA A 142 -5.19 29.76 -21.36
N TRP A 143 -6.08 29.14 -20.59
CA TRP A 143 -6.12 27.69 -20.45
C TRP A 143 -6.84 27.03 -21.63
N SER A 144 -6.28 25.94 -22.15
CA SER A 144 -7.01 25.06 -23.08
C SER A 144 -7.87 24.04 -22.33
N ALA A 145 -8.79 23.37 -23.02
CA ALA A 145 -9.54 22.25 -22.44
C ALA A 145 -8.69 20.96 -22.29
N ARG A 146 -7.50 20.91 -22.90
CA ARG A 146 -6.64 19.72 -22.94
C ARG A 146 -5.81 19.65 -21.66
N SER A 147 -5.68 18.44 -21.09
CA SER A 147 -4.67 18.18 -20.05
C SER A 147 -3.25 18.36 -20.57
N VAL A 148 -2.34 18.84 -19.72
CA VAL A 148 -0.91 18.67 -19.97
C VAL A 148 -0.56 17.19 -20.16
N THR A 149 0.35 16.91 -21.07
CA THR A 149 0.90 15.58 -21.30
C THR A 149 1.88 15.21 -20.19
N SER A 150 2.20 13.93 -20.09
CA SER A 150 3.23 13.45 -19.16
C SER A 150 4.63 14.02 -19.46
N GLY A 151 4.88 14.41 -20.71
CA GLY A 151 6.10 15.07 -21.16
C GLY A 151 6.13 16.54 -20.74
N GLU A 152 5.07 17.29 -21.01
CA GLU A 152 4.93 18.69 -20.58
C GLU A 152 5.01 18.83 -19.05
N LEU A 153 4.31 17.96 -18.30
CA LEU A 153 4.39 17.94 -16.83
C LEU A 153 5.82 17.64 -16.34
N CYS A 154 6.53 16.75 -17.03
CA CYS A 154 7.93 16.43 -16.72
C CYS A 154 8.85 17.63 -16.99
N SER A 155 8.68 18.30 -18.12
CA SER A 155 9.42 19.52 -18.47
C SER A 155 9.18 20.63 -17.45
N TRP A 156 7.93 20.81 -16.99
CA TRP A 156 7.61 21.79 -15.94
C TRP A 156 8.28 21.44 -14.61
N LEU A 157 8.18 20.19 -14.17
CA LEU A 157 8.85 19.72 -12.95
C LEU A 157 10.35 20.01 -13.00
N LYS A 158 11.01 19.69 -14.11
CA LYS A 158 12.44 19.94 -14.28
C LYS A 158 12.76 21.44 -14.34
N GLY A 159 11.96 22.23 -15.06
CA GLY A 159 12.16 23.67 -15.17
C GLY A 159 12.01 24.37 -13.82
N ILE A 160 11.04 23.96 -12.99
CA ILE A 160 10.89 24.46 -11.62
C ILE A 160 12.12 24.08 -10.80
N LEU A 161 12.50 22.79 -10.76
CA LEU A 161 13.66 22.34 -9.98
C LEU A 161 14.99 22.99 -10.42
N ALA A 162 15.15 23.27 -11.71
CA ALA A 162 16.33 23.95 -12.25
C ALA A 162 16.48 25.38 -11.71
N LYS A 163 15.37 26.09 -11.45
CA LYS A 163 15.41 27.42 -10.80
C LYS A 163 16.02 27.37 -9.39
N GLY A 164 15.95 26.21 -8.73
CA GLY A 164 16.58 25.97 -7.42
C GLY A 164 17.94 25.27 -7.48
N GLY A 165 18.49 24.98 -8.67
CA GLY A 165 19.69 24.16 -8.83
C GLY A 165 19.52 22.71 -8.35
N LEU A 166 18.29 22.20 -8.38
CA LEU A 166 17.91 20.88 -7.87
C LEU A 166 17.41 19.93 -8.97
N ASP A 167 17.65 20.25 -10.25
CA ASP A 167 17.34 19.33 -11.33
C ASP A 167 18.26 18.11 -11.27
N CYS A 168 17.72 16.93 -11.59
CA CYS A 168 18.56 15.75 -11.70
C CYS A 168 18.13 14.82 -12.84
N PRO A 169 19.09 14.09 -13.44
CA PRO A 169 18.80 13.10 -14.46
C PRO A 169 17.86 12.01 -13.95
N GLY A 170 16.96 11.53 -14.82
CA GLY A 170 16.08 10.40 -14.50
C GLY A 170 14.77 10.75 -13.76
N ILE A 171 14.59 12.01 -13.31
CA ILE A 171 13.27 12.46 -12.84
C ILE A 171 12.30 12.54 -14.01
N GLY A 172 11.08 12.05 -13.78
CA GLY A 172 9.96 12.23 -14.69
C GLY A 172 8.61 12.26 -13.97
N SER A 173 7.53 12.44 -14.72
CA SER A 173 6.18 12.54 -14.14
C SER A 173 5.73 11.32 -13.31
N HIS A 174 6.32 10.15 -13.54
CA HIS A 174 6.04 8.97 -12.72
C HIS A 174 6.87 8.90 -11.43
N SER A 175 7.93 9.69 -11.31
CA SER A 175 8.69 9.84 -10.07
C SER A 175 7.80 10.39 -8.95
N LEU A 176 6.78 11.19 -9.26
CA LEU A 176 5.84 11.75 -8.27
C LEU A 176 5.11 10.64 -7.49
N LYS A 177 4.46 9.72 -8.19
CA LYS A 177 3.83 8.54 -7.58
C LYS A 177 4.85 7.66 -6.85
N HIS A 178 6.01 7.43 -7.49
CA HIS A 178 7.02 6.52 -6.97
C HIS A 178 7.62 7.03 -5.66
N THR A 179 7.94 8.33 -5.58
CA THR A 179 8.51 8.99 -4.39
C THR A 179 7.66 8.74 -3.16
N SER A 180 6.37 9.07 -3.23
CA SER A 180 5.46 8.91 -2.09
C SER A 180 5.32 7.45 -1.67
N LEU A 181 5.20 6.51 -2.61
CA LEU A 181 5.08 5.07 -2.28
C LEU A 181 6.40 4.48 -1.77
N ALA A 182 7.54 4.95 -2.27
CA ALA A 182 8.86 4.58 -1.80
C ALA A 182 9.08 5.09 -0.37
N TRP A 183 8.70 6.33 -0.07
CA TRP A 183 8.73 6.87 1.30
C TRP A 183 7.85 6.05 2.24
N CYS A 184 6.63 5.69 1.83
CA CYS A 184 5.77 4.80 2.62
C CYS A 184 6.47 3.47 2.92
N SER A 185 7.13 2.88 1.93
CA SER A 185 7.89 1.63 2.11
C SER A 185 9.08 1.81 3.05
N LYS A 186 9.82 2.92 2.93
CA LYS A 186 10.98 3.25 3.77
C LYS A 186 10.55 3.54 5.21
N PHE A 187 9.34 4.06 5.42
CA PHE A 187 8.74 4.33 6.73
C PHE A 187 8.24 3.06 7.44
N GLY A 188 8.10 1.95 6.72
CA GLY A 188 7.58 0.69 7.27
C GLY A 188 6.07 0.52 7.13
N MET A 189 5.41 1.32 6.29
CA MET A 189 3.97 1.19 6.03
C MET A 189 3.62 -0.19 5.43
N GLY A 190 2.55 -0.79 5.95
CA GLY A 190 2.10 -2.12 5.54
C GLY A 190 1.80 -2.22 4.04
N LYS A 191 2.00 -3.41 3.46
CA LYS A 191 1.74 -3.66 2.02
C LYS A 191 0.30 -3.30 1.62
N TYR A 192 -0.68 -3.66 2.47
CA TYR A 192 -2.10 -3.35 2.23
C TYR A 192 -2.35 -1.84 2.09
N SER A 193 -1.93 -1.04 3.08
CA SER A 193 -2.09 0.41 3.08
C SER A 193 -1.38 1.05 1.87
N ARG A 194 -0.17 0.58 1.51
CA ARG A 194 0.55 1.05 0.31
C ARG A 194 -0.15 0.68 -0.99
N THR A 195 -0.69 -0.52 -1.11
CA THR A 195 -1.46 -0.98 -2.28
C THR A 195 -2.71 -0.12 -2.47
N LEU A 196 -3.40 0.20 -1.37
CA LEU A 196 -4.58 1.04 -1.37
C LEU A 196 -4.25 2.49 -1.78
N LEU A 197 -3.23 3.12 -1.16
CA LEU A 197 -2.76 4.47 -1.50
C LEU A 197 -2.22 4.56 -2.94
N GLY A 198 -1.71 3.45 -3.48
CA GLY A 198 -1.20 3.37 -4.85
C GLY A 198 -2.28 3.15 -5.90
N HIS A 199 -3.56 3.13 -5.54
CA HIS A 199 -4.68 2.84 -6.43
C HIS A 199 -4.55 1.49 -7.16
N HIS A 200 -3.87 0.53 -6.53
CA HIS A 200 -3.80 -0.83 -7.05
C HIS A 200 -5.01 -1.60 -6.53
N SER A 201 -6.05 -1.71 -7.35
CA SER A 201 -7.21 -2.53 -7.02
C SER A 201 -6.76 -3.97 -6.84
N SER A 202 -6.82 -4.50 -5.62
CA SER A 202 -6.82 -5.95 -5.45
C SER A 202 -8.16 -6.43 -5.99
N GLY A 203 -8.16 -7.03 -7.19
CA GLY A 203 -9.37 -7.43 -7.93
C GLY A 203 -10.16 -8.57 -7.28
N LYS A 204 -10.09 -8.75 -5.97
CA LYS A 204 -10.85 -9.74 -5.22
C LYS A 204 -11.51 -9.07 -4.02
N ASN A 205 -12.84 -9.18 -4.00
CA ASN A 205 -13.77 -8.85 -2.93
C ASN A 205 -14.28 -7.40 -2.91
N SER A 206 -15.44 -7.26 -3.52
CA SER A 206 -16.50 -6.33 -3.16
C SER A 206 -16.70 -6.24 -1.64
N VAL A 207 -16.02 -5.30 -0.98
CA VAL A 207 -16.46 -4.73 0.30
C VAL A 207 -17.03 -3.33 0.04
N LYS A 208 -17.88 -3.22 -1.01
CA LYS A 208 -18.45 -1.94 -1.45
C LYS A 208 -19.72 -1.55 -0.70
N ALA A 209 -20.25 -2.41 0.18
CA ALA A 209 -21.49 -2.11 0.91
C ALA A 209 -21.29 -1.31 2.21
N TYR A 210 -20.12 -1.37 2.85
CA TYR A 210 -19.86 -0.70 4.14
C TYR A 210 -18.58 0.14 4.21
N ALA A 211 -17.74 0.16 3.18
CA ALA A 211 -16.49 0.92 3.23
C ALA A 211 -16.67 2.31 2.59
N ARG A 212 -17.36 3.21 3.29
CA ARG A 212 -17.55 4.61 2.84
C ARG A 212 -16.23 5.38 2.73
N ASP A 213 -15.20 4.96 3.48
CA ASP A 213 -13.84 5.44 3.32
C ASP A 213 -12.82 4.32 3.60
N VAL A 214 -12.61 3.42 2.64
CA VAL A 214 -11.56 2.39 2.73
C VAL A 214 -10.19 3.04 2.92
N LEU A 215 -9.99 4.26 2.40
CA LEU A 215 -8.71 4.97 2.36
C LEU A 215 -8.32 5.57 3.70
N ALA A 216 -9.27 5.91 4.58
CA ALA A 216 -9.03 6.56 5.87
C ALA A 216 -7.84 5.99 6.67
N PRO A 217 -7.76 4.67 6.96
CA PRO A 217 -6.65 4.12 7.74
C PRO A 217 -5.29 4.32 7.05
N ALA A 218 -5.24 4.14 5.73
CA ALA A 218 -4.02 4.30 4.97
C ALA A 218 -3.60 5.78 4.84
N LEU A 219 -4.58 6.69 4.71
CA LEU A 219 -4.35 8.14 4.72
C LEU A 219 -3.83 8.62 6.08
N LEU A 220 -4.31 8.04 7.19
CA LEU A 220 -3.80 8.34 8.53
C LEU A 220 -2.33 7.92 8.68
N GLU A 221 -1.96 6.72 8.24
CA GLU A 221 -0.55 6.28 8.22
C GLU A 221 0.31 7.19 7.32
N TYR A 222 -0.24 7.63 6.19
CA TYR A 222 0.44 8.54 5.26
C TYR A 222 0.68 9.92 5.89
N CYS A 223 -0.33 10.52 6.53
CA CYS A 223 -0.19 11.80 7.22
C CYS A 223 0.79 11.70 8.39
N ARG A 224 0.76 10.59 9.14
CA ARG A 224 1.75 10.31 10.19
C ARG A 224 3.17 10.29 9.63
N MET A 225 3.40 9.60 8.51
CA MET A 225 4.71 9.59 7.85
C MET A 225 5.17 11.02 7.48
N LEU A 226 4.32 11.80 6.81
CA LEU A 226 4.62 13.19 6.46
C LEU A 226 4.91 14.04 7.71
N GLY A 227 4.16 13.83 8.80
CA GLY A 227 4.41 14.47 10.09
C GLY A 227 5.78 14.13 10.69
N GLN A 228 6.24 12.89 10.56
CA GLN A 228 7.58 12.48 11.01
C GLN A 228 8.68 13.11 10.14
N ILE A 229 8.43 13.32 8.84
CA ILE A 229 9.35 14.08 7.96
C ILE A 229 9.45 15.53 8.42
N ARG A 230 8.32 16.18 8.69
CA ARG A 230 8.29 17.57 9.19
C ARG A 230 9.04 17.73 10.50
N LYS A 231 8.92 16.75 11.40
CA LYS A 231 9.63 16.71 12.69
C LYS A 231 11.12 16.33 12.58
N GLY A 232 11.60 15.97 11.39
CA GLY A 232 12.98 15.47 11.19
C GLY A 232 13.23 14.06 11.74
N LEU A 233 12.22 13.41 12.30
CA LEU A 233 12.32 12.06 12.89
C LEU A 233 12.41 10.97 11.83
N PHE A 234 11.91 11.24 10.62
CA PHE A 234 12.05 10.38 9.46
C PHE A 234 12.66 11.15 8.27
N VAL A 235 13.82 10.70 7.79
CA VAL A 235 14.55 11.31 6.67
C VAL A 235 14.68 10.28 5.53
N PRO A 236 13.77 10.29 4.54
CA PRO A 236 13.65 9.22 3.55
C PRO A 236 14.84 9.10 2.58
N ASP A 237 15.68 10.14 2.49
CA ASP A 237 16.86 10.16 1.63
C ASP A 237 18.08 9.54 2.30
N SER A 238 18.07 9.40 3.63
CA SER A 238 19.17 8.82 4.39
C SER A 238 19.33 7.32 4.13
N SER A 239 20.50 6.81 4.50
CA SER A 239 20.81 5.38 4.51
C SER A 239 19.78 4.59 5.34
N ARG A 240 19.80 3.26 5.20
CA ARG A 240 18.87 2.38 5.96
C ARG A 240 19.00 2.57 7.47
N SER A 241 20.22 2.78 7.97
CA SER A 241 20.51 3.01 9.39
C SER A 241 20.26 4.46 9.83
N GLY A 242 20.36 5.45 8.93
CA GLY A 242 20.25 6.87 9.29
C GLY A 242 18.90 7.53 9.02
N ARG A 243 17.90 6.81 8.50
CA ARG A 243 16.61 7.39 8.11
C ARG A 243 15.61 7.60 9.24
N PHE A 244 15.83 6.98 10.40
CA PHE A 244 15.05 7.24 11.60
C PHE A 244 15.99 7.85 12.62
N MET A 245 15.67 9.05 13.11
CA MET A 245 16.38 9.59 14.25
C MET A 245 15.86 8.88 15.50
N ASN A 246 16.75 8.25 16.24
CA ASN A 246 16.40 7.75 17.57
C ASN A 246 16.06 8.97 18.43
N SER A 247 14.85 9.03 18.98
CA SER A 247 14.49 10.01 20.00
C SER A 247 15.19 9.76 21.35
N LEU A 248 16.34 9.06 21.36
CA LEU A 248 17.12 8.73 22.55
C LEU A 248 18.15 9.81 22.86
N SER A 249 17.69 11.06 22.86
CA SER A 249 18.37 12.13 23.60
C SER A 249 17.38 12.78 24.56
N GLU A 250 16.63 11.96 25.31
CA GLU A 250 16.31 12.39 26.67
C GLU A 250 17.64 12.33 27.44
N PRO A 251 18.04 13.39 28.16
CA PRO A 251 19.12 13.24 29.13
C PRO A 251 18.70 12.11 30.06
N LEU A 252 19.57 11.11 30.24
CA LEU A 252 19.46 10.17 31.35
C LEU A 252 19.13 11.00 32.59
N GLY A 253 17.89 10.90 33.08
CA GLY A 253 17.52 11.47 34.37
C GLY A 253 18.54 10.98 35.40
N PRO A 254 18.78 11.76 36.47
CA PRO A 254 19.78 11.38 37.47
C PRO A 254 19.54 9.93 37.92
N PRO A 255 20.62 9.14 38.07
CA PRO A 255 20.50 7.73 38.39
C PRO A 255 19.66 7.57 39.67
N ASN A 256 18.55 6.83 39.57
CA ASN A 256 17.70 6.52 40.70
C ASN A 256 18.49 5.73 41.75
N PRO A 257 18.73 6.27 42.96
CA PRO A 257 19.58 5.63 43.95
C PRO A 257 18.74 4.68 44.82
N ALA A 258 18.23 3.59 44.27
CA ALA A 258 17.60 2.54 45.10
C ALA A 258 17.31 1.25 44.33
N ILE A 259 18.34 0.50 43.93
CA ILE A 259 18.25 -0.97 43.98
C ILE A 259 19.58 -1.48 44.54
N GLY A 260 19.49 -2.08 45.73
CA GLY A 260 20.60 -2.51 46.55
C GLY A 260 21.49 -3.54 45.84
N ARG A 261 22.78 -3.43 46.16
CA ARG A 261 23.80 -4.44 45.91
C ARG A 261 23.34 -5.81 46.44
N SER A 262 23.40 -6.83 45.59
CA SER A 262 23.86 -8.14 46.02
C SER A 262 25.19 -8.41 45.34
N GLU A 263 26.23 -8.47 46.15
CA GLU A 263 27.48 -9.23 45.96
C GLU A 263 27.15 -10.65 45.43
N VAL A 264 27.97 -11.40 44.69
CA VAL A 264 29.36 -11.36 44.20
C VAL A 264 29.45 -12.47 43.13
N MET A 265 30.20 -12.26 42.05
CA MET A 265 31.21 -13.22 41.57
C MET A 265 32.12 -12.53 40.57
N SER A 266 33.28 -12.13 41.07
CA SER A 266 34.49 -11.88 40.31
C SER A 266 34.97 -13.18 39.68
N ASP A 267 35.55 -13.09 38.48
CA ASP A 267 36.80 -13.75 38.09
C ASP A 267 36.84 -13.97 36.57
N ILE A 268 37.23 -12.97 35.80
CA ILE A 268 38.05 -13.16 34.58
C ILE A 268 39.00 -11.96 34.47
N ALA A 269 40.31 -12.24 34.60
CA ALA A 269 41.40 -11.28 34.43
C ALA A 269 41.55 -10.84 32.95
N PRO A 270 42.12 -9.65 32.67
CA PRO A 270 42.29 -9.16 31.31
C PRO A 270 43.51 -9.80 30.63
N PHE A 271 43.37 -10.17 29.36
CA PHE A 271 44.50 -10.55 28.51
C PHE A 271 44.60 -9.56 27.34
N GLU A 272 45.58 -8.66 27.42
CA GLU A 272 46.03 -7.81 26.33
C GLU A 272 46.99 -8.58 25.41
N GLU A 273 46.81 -8.31 24.11
CA GLU A 273 47.72 -8.32 22.97
C GLU A 273 48.76 -9.45 22.75
N GLY A 274 48.64 -10.04 21.55
CA GLY A 274 49.77 -10.02 20.61
C GLY A 274 50.40 -11.36 20.29
N TRP A 275 49.95 -12.01 19.20
CA TRP A 275 50.84 -12.80 18.34
C TRP A 275 50.46 -12.59 16.89
N ALA A 276 51.23 -11.71 16.25
CA ALA A 276 51.51 -11.79 14.83
C ALA A 276 52.26 -13.09 14.53
N ASP A 277 52.03 -13.57 13.32
CA ASP A 277 52.91 -14.42 12.53
C ASP A 277 52.96 -15.92 12.84
N LEU A 278 52.19 -16.71 12.09
CA LEU A 278 52.68 -17.95 11.47
C LEU A 278 51.86 -18.26 10.20
N GLY A 279 52.48 -18.01 9.05
CA GLY A 279 52.69 -19.07 8.06
C GLY A 279 51.67 -19.26 6.94
N GLU A 280 52.02 -18.69 5.79
CA GLU A 280 51.75 -19.12 4.41
C GLU A 280 51.05 -20.48 4.19
N HIS A 281 49.91 -20.46 3.51
CA HIS A 281 49.71 -21.33 2.35
C HIS A 281 49.00 -20.59 1.21
N ARG A 282 49.44 -20.93 0.00
CA ARG A 282 49.39 -20.16 -1.25
C ARG A 282 48.28 -20.71 -2.16
N HIS A 283 47.62 -19.79 -2.88
CA HIS A 283 46.92 -19.92 -4.18
C HIS A 283 45.86 -21.03 -4.36
N ASP A 284 44.61 -20.63 -4.67
CA ASP A 284 44.16 -20.65 -6.07
C ASP A 284 42.78 -19.96 -6.29
N GLN A 285 42.78 -19.13 -7.34
CA GLN A 285 41.77 -18.92 -8.38
C GLN A 285 40.29 -18.58 -8.04
N PHE A 286 39.89 -17.45 -8.61
CA PHE A 286 38.53 -17.10 -9.05
C PHE A 286 37.75 -18.29 -9.64
N SER A 287 36.51 -18.46 -9.22
CA SER A 287 35.44 -18.99 -10.09
C SER A 287 34.08 -18.46 -9.62
N GLU A 288 33.28 -18.01 -10.59
CA GLU A 288 31.90 -17.50 -10.46
C GLU A 288 30.94 -18.51 -9.81
N PRO A 289 29.84 -18.07 -9.17
CA PRO A 289 28.65 -18.89 -9.06
C PRO A 289 27.76 -18.69 -10.28
N LEU A 290 27.73 -19.74 -11.11
CA LEU A 290 26.77 -19.99 -12.16
C LEU A 290 25.31 -19.82 -11.72
N ALA A 291 24.59 -19.09 -12.56
CA ALA A 291 23.28 -19.43 -13.12
C ALA A 291 22.57 -20.68 -12.58
N LEU A 292 21.51 -20.48 -11.80
CA LEU A 292 20.39 -21.43 -11.73
C LEU A 292 19.07 -20.77 -11.29
N GLU A 293 18.48 -19.91 -12.12
CA GLU A 293 17.01 -19.66 -12.07
C GLU A 293 16.44 -19.02 -13.35
N GLN A 294 16.90 -19.49 -14.52
CA GLN A 294 16.39 -19.08 -15.84
C GLN A 294 15.71 -20.21 -16.63
N LYS A 295 15.09 -21.20 -15.97
CA LYS A 295 14.57 -22.40 -16.64
C LYS A 295 13.04 -22.60 -16.67
N TRP A 296 12.22 -21.60 -16.41
CA TRP A 296 10.74 -21.76 -16.43
C TRP A 296 9.99 -21.10 -17.60
N TYR A 297 10.67 -20.59 -18.63
CA TYR A 297 9.99 -20.17 -19.86
C TYR A 297 10.75 -20.63 -21.11
N ALA A 298 10.75 -21.94 -21.35
CA ALA A 298 11.05 -22.53 -22.65
C ALA A 298 10.27 -23.84 -22.79
N GLY A 299 9.14 -23.80 -23.49
CA GLY A 299 8.33 -24.99 -23.72
C GLY A 299 7.01 -24.70 -24.43
N ALA A 300 7.07 -24.20 -25.67
CA ALA A 300 6.10 -24.47 -26.75
C ALA A 300 6.50 -23.66 -27.98
N GLY A 301 7.47 -24.17 -28.73
CA GLY A 301 7.66 -23.78 -30.13
C GLY A 301 6.81 -24.68 -31.01
N SER A 302 5.96 -24.09 -31.84
CA SER A 302 5.58 -24.67 -33.13
C SER A 302 5.69 -23.56 -34.17
N GLN A 303 6.52 -23.84 -35.18
CA GLN A 303 6.97 -22.95 -36.23
C GLN A 303 5.88 -22.69 -37.31
N PRO A 304 6.07 -21.65 -38.15
CA PRO A 304 5.04 -21.06 -38.99
C PRO A 304 5.01 -21.64 -40.41
N GLY A 305 3.84 -21.64 -41.04
CA GLY A 305 3.66 -21.90 -42.47
C GLY A 305 3.11 -20.67 -43.20
N SER A 306 3.98 -20.05 -44.00
CA SER A 306 3.75 -19.30 -45.25
C SER A 306 2.46 -18.51 -45.49
N VAL A 307 2.64 -17.21 -45.75
CA VAL A 307 1.69 -16.33 -46.46
C VAL A 307 1.92 -16.42 -47.97
N GLN A 308 0.88 -16.72 -48.74
CA GLN A 308 0.71 -16.28 -50.13
C GLN A 308 -0.70 -15.71 -50.27
N GLY A 309 -0.80 -14.54 -50.89
CA GLY A 309 -2.01 -13.71 -50.90
C GLY A 309 -3.08 -14.14 -51.89
N SER A 310 -4.26 -13.52 -51.77
CA SER A 310 -5.01 -12.83 -52.86
C SER A 310 -6.47 -12.58 -52.44
N GLN A 311 -6.90 -11.33 -52.65
CA GLN A 311 -8.20 -10.83 -53.14
C GLN A 311 -9.56 -11.35 -52.61
N ALA A 312 -10.41 -10.34 -52.32
CA ALA A 312 -11.84 -10.19 -52.67
C ALA A 312 -12.97 -10.64 -51.71
N ALA A 313 -13.76 -9.61 -51.34
CA ALA A 313 -15.23 -9.48 -51.38
C ALA A 313 -16.18 -10.23 -50.42
N GLN A 314 -17.09 -9.42 -49.80
CA GLN A 314 -18.52 -9.66 -49.45
C GLN A 314 -18.85 -10.80 -48.46
N SER A 315 -19.94 -10.85 -47.68
CA SER A 315 -20.97 -9.98 -47.11
C SER A 315 -21.74 -10.85 -46.06
N ASP A 316 -22.62 -10.25 -45.26
CA ASP A 316 -23.78 -10.87 -44.54
C ASP A 316 -23.52 -11.75 -43.28
N VAL A 317 -23.93 -11.31 -42.07
CA VAL A 317 -25.25 -11.40 -41.38
C VAL A 317 -25.59 -12.83 -40.89
N ALA A 318 -25.63 -13.02 -39.56
CA ALA A 318 -26.75 -13.63 -38.79
C ALA A 318 -26.34 -14.03 -37.35
N LEU A 319 -27.14 -13.60 -36.37
CA LEU A 319 -27.40 -14.27 -35.07
C LEU A 319 -28.52 -15.32 -35.29
N PRO A 320 -28.98 -16.13 -34.29
CA PRO A 320 -28.52 -16.41 -32.92
C PRO A 320 -28.31 -17.94 -32.71
N GLU A 321 -28.04 -18.42 -31.49
CA GLU A 321 -28.73 -19.58 -30.85
C GLU A 321 -28.32 -19.68 -29.37
N GLU A 322 -29.31 -19.98 -28.53
CA GLU A 322 -29.21 -20.33 -27.11
C GLU A 322 -28.77 -21.79 -26.96
N ASP A 323 -28.02 -22.13 -25.91
CA ASP A 323 -28.17 -23.44 -25.29
C ASP A 323 -27.65 -23.50 -23.84
N SER A 324 -28.32 -24.38 -23.10
CA SER A 324 -28.36 -24.55 -21.65
C SER A 324 -27.20 -25.37 -21.05
N GLU A 325 -27.06 -25.20 -19.72
CA GLU A 325 -26.60 -26.18 -18.70
C GLU A 325 -25.18 -26.80 -18.77
N SER A 326 -24.35 -26.52 -17.76
CA SER A 326 -23.99 -27.48 -16.67
C SER A 326 -22.65 -27.21 -15.97
N SER A 327 -22.67 -27.53 -14.67
CA SER A 327 -21.59 -27.56 -13.68
C SER A 327 -20.25 -28.19 -14.15
N SER A 328 -19.12 -27.61 -13.72
CA SER A 328 -17.98 -28.42 -13.25
C SER A 328 -16.93 -27.62 -12.45
N SER A 329 -16.71 -28.11 -11.23
CA SER A 329 -15.45 -28.26 -10.47
C SER A 329 -14.33 -27.22 -10.56
N LEU A 330 -14.07 -26.65 -9.37
CA LEU A 330 -12.82 -26.08 -8.89
C LEU A 330 -11.60 -26.98 -9.18
N SER A 331 -10.51 -26.36 -9.61
CA SER A 331 -9.15 -26.89 -9.42
C SER A 331 -8.21 -25.73 -9.07
N SER A 332 -7.65 -25.83 -7.87
CA SER A 332 -6.75 -24.87 -7.24
C SER A 332 -5.31 -25.20 -7.60
N GLU A 333 -4.58 -24.26 -8.18
CA GLU A 333 -3.12 -24.29 -8.21
C GLU A 333 -2.54 -23.21 -7.30
N VAL A 334 -1.67 -23.64 -6.39
CA VAL A 334 -0.95 -22.83 -5.41
C VAL A 334 0.48 -22.64 -5.90
N PRO A 335 1.02 -21.41 -5.96
CA PRO A 335 2.47 -21.21 -6.06
C PRO A 335 3.09 -20.94 -4.69
N GLU A 336 4.01 -21.83 -4.30
CA GLU A 336 5.12 -21.58 -3.36
C GLU A 336 6.06 -20.51 -3.96
N GLY A 337 6.85 -19.69 -3.26
CA GLY A 337 7.24 -19.57 -1.86
C GLY A 337 7.96 -18.22 -1.67
N ILE A 338 8.50 -17.97 -0.47
CA ILE A 338 9.70 -17.18 -0.11
C ILE A 338 9.60 -16.98 1.42
N GLY A 339 10.53 -17.61 2.13
CA GLY A 339 10.66 -17.53 3.57
C GLY A 339 10.98 -16.12 4.06
N ALA A 340 10.35 -15.72 5.15
CA ALA A 340 10.74 -14.58 5.96
C ALA A 340 10.45 -14.93 7.42
N THR A 341 11.48 -14.85 8.25
CA THR A 341 11.47 -15.05 9.70
C THR A 341 10.30 -14.32 10.34
N VAL A 342 9.27 -15.09 10.72
CA VAL A 342 8.04 -14.61 11.35
C VAL A 342 8.35 -14.21 12.78
N ARG A 343 8.34 -12.91 13.09
CA ARG A 343 8.14 -12.46 14.47
C ARG A 343 6.76 -12.95 14.91
N ARG A 344 6.73 -13.85 15.90
CA ARG A 344 5.52 -14.46 16.48
C ARG A 344 4.51 -13.36 16.83
N ARG A 345 3.41 -13.29 16.08
CA ARG A 345 2.26 -12.44 16.40
C ARG A 345 1.36 -13.26 17.33
N ALA A 346 1.18 -12.82 18.57
CA ALA A 346 0.33 -13.52 19.53
C ALA A 346 -1.10 -13.63 18.97
N VAL A 347 -1.67 -14.85 19.02
CA VAL A 347 -3.06 -15.10 18.62
C VAL A 347 -3.99 -14.54 19.70
N PRO A 348 -5.01 -13.74 19.36
CA PRO A 348 -5.95 -13.24 20.35
C PRO A 348 -6.75 -14.38 20.98
N ALA A 349 -6.84 -14.39 22.31
CA ALA A 349 -7.67 -15.32 23.07
C ALA A 349 -9.13 -15.30 22.58
N ILE A 350 -9.85 -16.42 22.70
CA ILE A 350 -11.24 -16.55 22.20
C ILE A 350 -12.15 -15.44 22.75
N SER A 351 -11.91 -14.98 23.98
CA SER A 351 -12.65 -13.89 24.62
C SER A 351 -12.48 -12.53 23.93
N ILE A 352 -11.31 -12.27 23.34
CA ILE A 352 -11.02 -11.06 22.57
C ILE A 352 -11.66 -11.20 21.18
N ALA A 353 -11.53 -12.37 20.54
CA ALA A 353 -12.08 -12.64 19.23
C ALA A 353 -13.63 -12.57 19.22
N SER A 354 -14.30 -13.17 20.22
CA SER A 354 -15.76 -13.11 20.38
C SER A 354 -16.28 -11.68 20.52
N LYS A 355 -15.58 -10.81 21.26
CA LYS A 355 -15.95 -9.39 21.40
C LYS A 355 -15.80 -8.63 20.09
N LEU A 356 -14.77 -8.93 19.29
CA LEU A 356 -14.52 -8.27 18.01
C LEU A 356 -15.58 -8.60 16.94
N VAL A 357 -16.20 -9.78 17.02
CA VAL A 357 -17.32 -10.17 16.15
C VAL A 357 -18.70 -9.77 16.71
N GLY A 358 -18.73 -9.11 17.89
CA GLY A 358 -19.95 -8.58 18.48
C GLY A 358 -20.75 -9.58 19.32
N LEU A 359 -20.17 -10.70 19.76
CA LEU A 359 -20.82 -11.59 20.72
C LEU A 359 -20.82 -10.97 22.12
N VAL A 360 -21.96 -11.09 22.81
CA VAL A 360 -22.08 -10.64 24.20
C VAL A 360 -21.42 -11.64 25.16
N THR A 361 -21.20 -11.23 26.40
CA THR A 361 -20.55 -12.05 27.43
C THR A 361 -21.26 -13.39 27.62
N ALA A 362 -22.60 -13.41 27.64
CA ALA A 362 -23.39 -14.64 27.80
C ALA A 362 -23.16 -15.65 26.66
N GLU A 363 -23.07 -15.19 25.41
CA GLU A 363 -22.83 -16.04 24.25
C GLU A 363 -21.38 -16.56 24.23
N THR A 364 -20.44 -15.71 24.65
CA THR A 364 -19.02 -16.08 24.81
C THR A 364 -18.85 -17.13 25.89
N ASP A 365 -19.61 -17.04 26.99
CA ASP A 365 -19.57 -18.02 28.07
C ASP A 365 -20.28 -19.32 27.67
N ALA A 366 -21.35 -19.26 26.88
CA ALA A 366 -21.98 -20.45 26.29
C ALA A 366 -20.98 -21.26 25.43
N LEU A 367 -20.17 -20.59 24.60
CA LEU A 367 -19.10 -21.25 23.83
C LEU A 367 -18.07 -21.95 24.73
N LYS A 368 -17.65 -21.30 25.82
CA LYS A 368 -16.70 -21.90 26.79
C LYS A 368 -17.33 -23.09 27.51
N THR A 369 -18.60 -23.00 27.90
CA THR A 369 -19.35 -24.10 28.52
C THR A 369 -19.51 -25.28 27.57
N ALA A 370 -19.60 -25.04 26.27
CA ALA A 370 -19.54 -26.07 25.22
C ALA A 370 -18.11 -26.64 25.00
N GLY A 371 -17.13 -26.28 25.83
CA GLY A 371 -15.74 -26.74 25.74
C GLY A 371 -14.88 -26.00 24.72
N ILE A 372 -15.43 -24.97 24.08
CA ILE A 372 -14.77 -24.16 23.06
C ILE A 372 -14.09 -22.97 23.76
N ASN A 373 -12.86 -23.21 24.23
CA ASN A 373 -12.07 -22.22 24.97
C ASN A 373 -10.90 -21.63 24.17
N SER A 374 -10.69 -22.08 22.93
CA SER A 374 -9.67 -21.56 22.02
C SER A 374 -10.18 -21.50 20.57
N LEU A 375 -9.54 -20.67 19.74
CA LEU A 375 -9.82 -20.62 18.30
C LEU A 375 -9.47 -21.94 17.60
N ALA A 376 -8.46 -22.69 18.07
CA ALA A 376 -8.19 -24.03 17.55
C ALA A 376 -9.37 -24.96 17.76
N ARG A 377 -9.95 -24.99 18.97
CA ARG A 377 -11.13 -25.84 19.21
C ARG A 377 -12.33 -25.38 18.40
N LEU A 378 -12.54 -24.08 18.28
CA LEU A 378 -13.65 -23.53 17.50
C LEU A 378 -13.56 -23.93 16.01
N ALA A 379 -12.36 -23.97 15.44
CA ALA A 379 -12.12 -24.33 14.05
C ALA A 379 -12.61 -25.75 13.68
N PHE A 380 -12.77 -26.64 14.65
CA PHE A 380 -13.22 -28.02 14.42
C PHE A 380 -14.54 -28.35 15.12
N ALA A 381 -15.07 -27.46 15.95
CA ALA A 381 -16.21 -27.76 16.82
C ALA A 381 -17.56 -27.83 16.07
N LEU A 382 -17.77 -26.98 15.05
CA LEU A 382 -19.07 -26.91 14.35
C LEU A 382 -19.05 -27.59 12.99
N CYS A 383 -17.98 -27.39 12.22
CA CYS A 383 -17.81 -27.99 10.90
C CYS A 383 -16.31 -28.04 10.50
N PRO A 384 -15.93 -28.92 9.57
CA PRO A 384 -14.56 -28.98 9.04
C PRO A 384 -14.10 -27.64 8.42
N PRO A 385 -12.80 -27.33 8.46
CA PRO A 385 -12.24 -26.15 7.79
C PRO A 385 -12.64 -26.05 6.32
N GLY A 386 -13.10 -24.86 5.92
CA GLY A 386 -13.56 -24.59 4.55
C GLY A 386 -15.06 -24.82 4.32
N GLN A 387 -15.80 -25.31 5.33
CA GLN A 387 -17.26 -25.34 5.34
C GLN A 387 -17.82 -24.22 6.22
N THR A 388 -19.05 -23.79 5.95
CA THR A 388 -19.77 -22.83 6.80
C THR A 388 -20.77 -23.59 7.68
N PRO A 389 -20.82 -23.34 8.99
CA PRO A 389 -21.76 -24.05 9.84
C PRO A 389 -23.20 -23.60 9.56
N SER A 390 -24.12 -24.56 9.62
CA SER A 390 -25.56 -24.34 9.51
C SER A 390 -26.12 -23.61 10.73
N ASP A 391 -27.29 -22.98 10.60
CA ASP A 391 -27.93 -22.26 11.71
C ASP A 391 -28.23 -23.18 12.90
N THR A 392 -28.62 -24.42 12.63
CA THR A 392 -28.90 -25.43 13.65
C THR A 392 -27.65 -25.82 14.44
N GLN A 393 -26.49 -25.94 13.79
CA GLN A 393 -25.22 -26.21 14.46
C GLN A 393 -24.80 -25.06 15.38
N VAL A 394 -25.05 -23.82 14.97
CA VAL A 394 -24.77 -22.63 15.81
C VAL A 394 -25.70 -22.57 17.01
N GLU A 395 -27.00 -22.85 16.82
CA GLU A 395 -27.99 -22.89 17.89
C GLU A 395 -27.69 -23.98 18.93
N GLN A 396 -27.27 -25.17 18.47
CA GLN A 396 -26.88 -26.28 19.34
C GLN A 396 -25.67 -25.92 20.22
N VAL A 397 -24.66 -25.27 19.65
CA VAL A 397 -23.45 -24.86 20.38
C VAL A 397 -23.73 -23.75 21.40
N LEU A 398 -24.72 -22.88 21.14
CA LEU A 398 -25.12 -21.82 22.06
C LEU A 398 -26.17 -22.26 23.10
N GLY A 399 -26.53 -23.55 23.13
CA GLY A 399 -27.42 -24.12 24.14
C GLY A 399 -28.91 -23.84 23.93
N ASN A 400 -29.32 -23.46 22.70
CA ASN A 400 -30.70 -23.23 22.27
C ASN A 400 -31.57 -22.46 23.30
N PRO A 401 -31.34 -21.15 23.48
CA PRO A 401 -32.08 -20.34 24.45
C PRO A 401 -33.57 -20.29 24.12
N ALA A 402 -34.44 -20.20 25.14
CA ALA A 402 -35.90 -20.19 24.98
C ALA A 402 -36.44 -19.06 24.08
N SER A 403 -35.68 -17.97 23.91
CA SER A 403 -35.97 -16.85 23.02
C SER A 403 -35.46 -17.04 21.58
N GLY A 404 -34.81 -18.17 21.28
CA GLY A 404 -34.07 -18.39 20.05
C GLY A 404 -32.77 -17.59 19.97
N VAL A 405 -31.86 -18.03 19.10
CA VAL A 405 -30.62 -17.31 18.79
C VAL A 405 -30.91 -16.27 17.71
N SER A 406 -30.51 -15.02 17.93
CA SER A 406 -30.72 -13.95 16.95
C SER A 406 -29.95 -14.21 15.65
N ALA A 407 -30.47 -13.74 14.50
CA ALA A 407 -29.76 -13.84 13.22
C ALA A 407 -28.38 -13.15 13.26
N GLY A 408 -28.24 -12.07 14.04
CA GLY A 408 -26.97 -11.37 14.26
C GLY A 408 -25.96 -12.24 15.01
N THR A 409 -26.39 -12.91 16.08
CA THR A 409 -25.56 -13.84 16.85
C THR A 409 -25.13 -15.01 15.97
N LYS A 410 -26.04 -15.58 15.16
CA LYS A 410 -25.68 -16.67 14.23
C LYS A 410 -24.62 -16.24 13.23
N ALA A 411 -24.76 -15.04 12.65
CA ALA A 411 -23.77 -14.48 11.73
C ALA A 411 -22.42 -14.23 12.41
N ALA A 412 -22.41 -13.74 13.65
CA ALA A 412 -21.20 -13.50 14.44
C ALA A 412 -20.44 -14.81 14.74
N VAL A 413 -21.14 -15.88 15.15
CA VAL A 413 -20.51 -17.19 15.37
C VAL A 413 -19.96 -17.78 14.07
N LYS A 414 -20.70 -17.71 12.95
CA LYS A 414 -20.21 -18.18 11.64
C LYS A 414 -18.95 -17.46 11.20
N ARG A 415 -18.90 -16.14 11.43
CA ARG A 415 -17.70 -15.33 11.16
C ARG A 415 -16.53 -15.75 12.04
N LEU A 416 -16.76 -15.99 13.33
CA LEU A 416 -15.73 -16.43 14.26
C LEU A 416 -15.16 -17.81 13.86
N VAL A 417 -16.01 -18.73 13.41
CA VAL A 417 -15.60 -20.04 12.86
C VAL A 417 -14.76 -19.88 11.59
N PHE A 418 -15.16 -18.98 10.68
CA PHE A 418 -14.39 -18.70 9.46
C PHE A 418 -12.99 -18.12 9.76
N GLU A 419 -12.90 -17.20 10.73
CA GLU A 419 -11.61 -16.65 11.18
C GLU A 419 -10.74 -17.75 11.80
N ALA A 420 -11.32 -18.64 12.62
CA ALA A 420 -10.64 -19.80 13.18
C ALA A 420 -10.13 -20.78 12.11
N HIS A 421 -10.94 -21.08 11.08
CA HIS A 421 -10.53 -21.91 9.93
C HIS A 421 -9.35 -21.29 9.18
N THR A 422 -9.42 -19.99 8.93
CA THR A 422 -8.37 -19.27 8.19
C THR A 422 -7.03 -19.34 8.93
N LEU A 423 -7.05 -19.22 10.26
CA LEU A 423 -5.85 -19.33 11.09
C LEU A 423 -5.26 -20.74 11.09
N ILE A 424 -6.10 -21.78 11.22
CA ILE A 424 -5.65 -23.18 11.16
C ILE A 424 -5.06 -23.53 9.79
N VAL A 425 -5.70 -23.09 8.70
CA VAL A 425 -5.19 -23.33 7.34
C VAL A 425 -3.85 -22.63 7.13
N ALA A 426 -3.70 -21.40 7.64
CA ALA A 426 -2.43 -20.67 7.59
C ALA A 426 -1.33 -21.38 8.40
N GLU A 427 -1.64 -21.90 9.60
CA GLU A 427 -0.68 -22.66 10.42
C GLU A 427 -0.28 -23.98 9.73
N LEU A 428 -1.24 -24.73 9.18
CA LEU A 428 -0.96 -25.96 8.44
C LEU A 428 -0.10 -25.71 7.20
N GLN A 429 -0.37 -24.64 6.45
CA GLN A 429 0.47 -24.24 5.32
C GLN A 429 1.90 -23.88 5.75
N GLN A 430 2.08 -23.30 6.94
CA GLN A 430 3.41 -23.02 7.48
C GLN A 430 4.13 -24.30 7.92
N LYS A 431 3.43 -25.24 8.57
CA LYS A 431 3.98 -26.56 8.97
C LYS A 431 4.41 -27.38 7.76
N VAL A 432 3.61 -27.41 6.70
CA VAL A 432 3.95 -28.09 5.45
C VAL A 432 5.18 -27.46 4.79
N LYS A 433 5.34 -26.13 4.85
CA LYS A 433 6.45 -25.41 4.22
C LYS A 433 7.77 -25.45 5.01
N HIS A 434 7.73 -25.65 6.32
CA HIS A 434 8.91 -25.49 7.19
C HIS A 434 9.24 -26.72 8.05
N GLY A 435 8.46 -27.79 7.99
CA GLY A 435 8.63 -28.99 8.82
C GLY A 435 8.10 -28.81 10.26
N ASP A 436 7.84 -29.92 10.95
CA ASP A 436 7.17 -29.93 12.26
C ASP A 436 8.02 -29.31 13.40
N GLU A 437 9.34 -29.25 13.24
CA GLU A 437 10.26 -28.76 14.29
C GLU A 437 10.33 -27.23 14.42
N GLY A 438 9.70 -26.47 13.51
CA GLY A 438 9.79 -25.00 13.47
C GLY A 438 8.55 -24.22 13.93
N VAL A 439 7.39 -24.87 14.09
CA VAL A 439 6.10 -24.17 14.29
C VAL A 439 5.51 -24.54 15.65
N ALA A 440 5.79 -23.72 16.68
CA ALA A 440 5.09 -23.81 17.95
C ALA A 440 3.59 -23.52 17.75
N SER A 441 2.70 -24.48 18.08
CA SER A 441 1.26 -24.31 17.92
C SER A 441 0.78 -23.13 18.76
N THR A 442 0.41 -22.04 18.10
CA THR A 442 0.05 -20.78 18.76
C THR A 442 -1.42 -20.78 19.22
N LEU A 443 -2.18 -21.81 18.81
CA LEU A 443 -3.62 -21.96 19.10
C LEU A 443 -3.92 -22.92 20.26
N ALA A 444 -2.94 -23.69 20.74
CA ALA A 444 -3.14 -24.68 21.82
C ALA A 444 -3.18 -24.06 23.23
N HIS A 445 -2.67 -22.83 23.41
CA HIS A 445 -2.50 -22.18 24.71
C HIS A 445 -3.15 -20.78 24.84
N ALA A 446 -4.12 -20.43 23.98
CA ALA A 446 -4.80 -19.13 23.99
C ALA A 446 -6.32 -19.24 24.20
#